data_AF-A0A453FXJ7-F1
#
_entry.id   AF-A0A453FXJ7-F1
#
_cell.length_a   1.000
_cell.length_b   1.000
_cell.length_c   1.000
_cell.angle_alpha   90.00
_cell.angle_beta   90.00
_cell.angle_gamma   90.00
#
_symmetry.space_group_name_H-M   'P 1'
#
loop_
_entity.id
_entity.type
_entity.pdbx_description
1 polymer ?
#
loop_
_entity_poly.entity_id
_entity_poly.type
_entity_poly.pdbx_seq_one_letter_code
_entity_poly.pdbx_strand_id
1 'polypeptide(L)'
;ADLQNPQLDLDGKACAAVGQSGLMAIYDTLFSQLDVTSSQLLVTDRDFRDPSFGHQLRETVVSLLDLKVIPVFNENDAISTRRAPYEDSSGIFWDNDSLATLLAKELDADLLIMLSDVEGLYSGPPSDPQSKIIHTYINEKHGKLINFGEKSRVGRGGMQAKVAAAVTAASKGVPAVIASGFVTDSIIKIMRGEKIGTLFHNEANVWDCSKEVTTREMAVAAKDCSRHLQNLSSEERKKILLDIAGALDANVDLIISENEADLAAAQDSGYEKSLVARMTLKAGKITSLAESIRAIADMEDPISHTLKKTEVAKDLVFEKMYCPLGVLLIIFESRPDALVQVKISGSTNYKTYLEHQLLFIISILLYRLQL
;
A
#
# COMPACT_ATOMS: atom_id res chain seq x y z
N ALA A 1 -30.83 -20.62 38.68
CA ALA A 1 -31.87 -19.93 39.46
C ALA A 1 -32.95 -19.46 38.49
N ASP A 2 -34.21 -19.73 38.82
CA ASP A 2 -35.49 -19.47 38.12
C ASP A 2 -35.51 -19.14 36.62
N LEU A 3 -36.06 -20.09 35.85
CA LEU A 3 -36.40 -19.97 34.41
C LEU A 3 -37.75 -19.25 34.14
N GLN A 4 -38.38 -18.65 35.15
CA GLN A 4 -39.76 -18.14 35.04
C GLN A 4 -39.89 -16.61 35.07
N ASN A 5 -38.81 -15.83 35.03
CA ASN A 5 -38.89 -14.36 34.93
C ASN A 5 -37.70 -13.77 34.14
N PRO A 6 -37.83 -13.52 32.82
CA PRO A 6 -36.73 -13.02 32.00
C PRO A 6 -36.67 -11.49 32.05
N GLN A 7 -36.30 -10.93 33.21
CA GLN A 7 -35.93 -9.51 33.33
C GLN A 7 -34.99 -9.27 34.51
N LEU A 8 -34.08 -10.22 34.78
CA LEU A 8 -32.83 -9.87 35.47
C LEU A 8 -31.84 -9.38 34.43
N ASP A 9 -31.59 -8.07 34.43
CA ASP A 9 -30.41 -7.51 33.79
C ASP A 9 -29.20 -8.16 34.48
N LEU A 10 -28.60 -9.16 33.83
CA LEU A 10 -27.51 -9.93 34.40
C LEU A 10 -26.31 -9.00 34.59
N ASP A 11 -25.71 -9.01 35.78
CA ASP A 11 -24.50 -8.24 36.04
C ASP A 11 -23.38 -8.71 35.08
N GLY A 12 -22.96 -7.82 34.19
CA GLY A 12 -21.92 -8.08 33.20
C GLY A 12 -20.61 -8.59 33.84
N LYS A 13 -20.30 -8.20 35.08
CA LYS A 13 -19.13 -8.70 35.81
C LYS A 13 -19.28 -10.15 36.22
N ALA A 14 -20.47 -10.54 36.68
CA ALA A 14 -20.77 -11.94 37.01
C ALA A 14 -20.74 -12.81 35.74
N CYS A 15 -21.29 -12.31 34.63
CA CYS A 15 -21.20 -12.98 33.33
C CYS A 15 -19.75 -13.13 32.85
N ALA A 16 -18.92 -12.10 33.01
CA ALA A 16 -17.50 -12.17 32.65
C ALA A 16 -16.75 -13.18 33.50
N ALA A 17 -16.99 -13.22 34.82
CA ALA A 17 -16.36 -14.19 35.72
C ALA A 17 -16.66 -15.65 35.33
N VAL A 18 -17.93 -15.97 35.03
CA VAL A 18 -18.34 -17.31 34.60
C VAL A 18 -17.86 -17.62 33.18
N GLY A 19 -17.95 -16.64 32.27
CA GLY A 19 -17.53 -16.77 30.88
C GLY A 19 -16.02 -17.01 30.74
N GLN A 20 -15.21 -16.40 31.61
CA GLN A 20 -13.76 -16.50 31.56
C GLN A 20 -13.26 -17.94 31.77
N SER A 21 -13.86 -18.71 32.68
CA SER A 21 -13.49 -20.11 32.87
C SER A 21 -13.83 -20.96 31.64
N GLY A 22 -14.97 -20.68 30.99
CA GLY A 22 -15.36 -21.36 29.76
C GLY A 22 -14.44 -21.03 28.59
N LEU A 23 -14.04 -19.76 28.45
CA LEU A 23 -13.09 -19.32 27.44
C LEU A 23 -11.74 -20.05 27.56
N MET A 24 -11.21 -20.16 28.78
CA MET A 24 -9.95 -20.88 28.98
C MET A 24 -10.07 -22.37 28.73
N ALA A 25 -11.17 -23.02 29.12
CA ALA A 25 -11.39 -24.43 28.81
C ALA A 25 -11.34 -24.72 27.29
N ILE A 26 -11.84 -23.79 26.46
CA ILE A 26 -11.75 -23.90 25.00
C ILE A 26 -10.30 -23.76 24.53
N TYR A 27 -9.57 -22.73 25.00
CA TYR A 27 -8.16 -22.55 24.65
C TYR A 27 -7.31 -23.75 25.06
N ASP A 28 -7.47 -24.25 26.29
CA ASP A 28 -6.75 -25.41 26.79
C ASP A 28 -7.03 -26.65 25.93
N THR A 29 -8.29 -26.85 25.51
CA THR A 29 -8.67 -27.95 24.60
C THR A 29 -7.98 -27.83 23.24
N LEU A 30 -7.98 -26.63 22.64
CA LEU A 30 -7.41 -26.39 21.32
C LEU A 30 -5.88 -26.48 21.33
N PHE A 31 -5.21 -25.91 22.35
CA PHE A 31 -3.77 -25.99 22.47
C PHE A 31 -3.28 -27.40 22.82
N SER A 32 -4.03 -28.15 23.66
CA SER A 32 -3.70 -29.54 23.98
C SER A 32 -3.72 -30.46 22.77
N GLN A 33 -4.57 -30.19 21.76
CA GLN A 33 -4.57 -30.94 20.50
C GLN A 33 -3.27 -30.77 19.68
N LEU A 34 -2.50 -29.72 19.98
CA LEU A 34 -1.23 -29.40 19.33
C LEU A 34 -0.04 -29.66 20.27
N ASP A 35 -0.24 -30.35 21.39
CA ASP A 35 0.76 -30.57 22.45
C ASP A 35 1.36 -29.26 23.00
N VAL A 36 0.58 -28.18 23.00
CA VAL A 36 0.95 -26.87 23.54
C VAL A 36 0.18 -26.63 24.83
N THR A 37 0.85 -26.06 25.83
CA THR A 37 0.20 -25.64 27.08
C THR A 37 -0.13 -24.15 27.02
N SER A 38 -1.32 -23.75 27.44
CA SER A 38 -1.67 -22.34 27.66
C SER A 38 -1.63 -21.96 29.14
N SER A 39 -1.39 -20.68 29.42
CA SER A 39 -1.52 -20.11 30.77
C SER A 39 -2.37 -18.86 30.75
N GLN A 40 -3.25 -18.71 31.72
CA GLN A 40 -4.09 -17.53 31.83
C GLN A 40 -3.39 -16.39 32.58
N LEU A 41 -3.45 -15.18 32.03
CA LEU A 41 -3.04 -13.95 32.69
C LEU A 41 -4.17 -12.91 32.61
N LEU A 42 -4.63 -12.44 33.76
CA LEU A 42 -5.70 -11.44 33.86
C LEU A 42 -5.14 -10.12 34.38
N VAL A 43 -5.50 -9.02 33.73
CA VAL A 43 -4.97 -7.68 34.05
C VAL A 43 -6.09 -6.66 34.20
N THR A 44 -5.82 -5.59 34.93
CA THR A 44 -6.71 -4.46 35.19
C THR A 44 -6.02 -3.15 34.87
N ASP A 45 -6.79 -2.05 34.77
CA ASP A 45 -6.25 -0.70 34.60
C ASP A 45 -5.30 -0.28 35.72
N ARG A 46 -5.47 -0.84 36.92
CA ARG A 46 -4.63 -0.55 38.08
C ARG A 46 -3.22 -1.10 37.94
N ASP A 47 -3.07 -2.26 37.30
CA ASP A 47 -1.78 -2.93 37.15
C ASP A 47 -0.84 -2.07 36.30
N PHE A 48 -1.35 -1.47 35.22
CA PHE A 48 -0.58 -0.57 34.35
C PHE A 48 -0.26 0.81 34.95
N ARG A 49 -0.79 1.14 36.15
CA ARG A 49 -0.38 2.35 36.87
C ARG A 49 0.91 2.15 37.64
N ASP A 50 1.26 0.90 37.97
CA ASP A 50 2.49 0.58 38.65
C ASP A 50 3.65 0.53 37.62
N PRO A 51 4.66 1.41 37.72
CA PRO A 51 5.80 1.40 36.81
C PRO A 51 6.60 0.08 36.81
N SER A 52 6.48 -0.72 37.88
CA SER A 52 7.17 -2.00 38.00
C SER A 52 6.40 -3.16 37.35
N PHE A 53 5.12 -2.98 37.02
CA PHE A 53 4.27 -4.03 36.46
C PHE A 53 4.80 -4.55 35.13
N GLY A 54 5.22 -3.66 34.22
CA GLY A 54 5.76 -4.06 32.92
C GLY A 54 6.97 -4.99 33.04
N HIS A 55 7.89 -4.69 33.96
CA HIS A 55 9.05 -5.54 34.23
C HIS A 55 8.64 -6.93 34.76
N GLN A 56 7.78 -6.97 35.78
CA GLN A 56 7.31 -8.22 36.38
C GLN A 56 6.53 -9.08 35.36
N LEU A 57 5.70 -8.42 34.54
CA LEU A 57 4.94 -9.05 33.49
C LEU A 57 5.87 -9.66 32.44
N ARG A 58 6.89 -8.92 32.00
CA ARG A 58 7.88 -9.41 31.04
C ARG A 58 8.65 -10.60 31.58
N GLU A 59 9.14 -10.55 32.82
CA GLU A 59 9.84 -11.68 33.45
C GLU A 59 8.96 -12.95 33.49
N THR A 60 7.68 -12.78 33.82
CA THR A 60 6.71 -13.88 33.87
C THR A 60 6.47 -14.45 32.47
N VAL A 61 6.23 -13.59 31.48
CA VAL A 61 5.99 -14.02 30.09
C VAL A 61 7.20 -14.71 29.49
N VAL A 62 8.40 -14.16 29.67
CA VAL A 62 9.64 -14.81 29.20
C VAL A 62 9.79 -16.19 29.84
N SER A 63 9.57 -16.32 31.14
CA SER A 63 9.64 -17.61 31.84
C SER A 63 8.61 -18.62 31.31
N LEU A 64 7.39 -18.17 30.99
CA LEU A 64 6.36 -19.02 30.39
C LEU A 64 6.74 -19.48 28.97
N LEU A 65 7.26 -18.57 28.15
CA LEU A 65 7.70 -18.87 26.79
C LEU A 65 8.92 -19.82 26.77
N ASP A 66 9.86 -19.69 27.71
CA ASP A 66 10.98 -20.62 27.89
C ASP A 66 10.51 -22.03 28.22
N LEU A 67 9.38 -22.16 28.93
CA LEU A 67 8.70 -23.42 29.21
C LEU A 67 7.78 -23.87 28.06
N LYS A 68 7.76 -23.15 26.93
CA LYS A 68 6.88 -23.37 25.77
C LYS A 68 5.39 -23.28 26.11
N VAL A 69 5.05 -22.45 27.10
CA VAL A 69 3.67 -22.15 27.51
C VAL A 69 3.21 -20.87 26.83
N ILE A 70 2.05 -20.90 26.19
CA ILE A 70 1.47 -19.74 25.51
C ILE A 70 0.61 -18.92 26.49
N PRO A 71 0.97 -17.66 26.80
CA PRO A 71 0.16 -16.81 27.65
C PRO A 71 -1.10 -16.32 26.92
N VAL A 72 -2.26 -16.48 27.56
CA VAL A 72 -3.56 -15.97 27.11
C VAL A 72 -3.97 -14.84 28.04
N PHE A 73 -3.98 -13.63 27.49
CA PHE A 73 -4.32 -12.40 28.21
C PHE A 73 -5.79 -12.04 28.09
N ASN A 74 -6.39 -11.53 29.18
CA ASN A 74 -7.68 -10.84 29.11
C ASN A 74 -7.79 -9.76 30.20
N GLU A 75 -8.71 -8.80 30.01
CA GLU A 75 -9.09 -7.89 31.09
C GLU A 75 -9.83 -8.67 32.20
N ASN A 76 -9.50 -8.40 33.46
CA ASN A 76 -10.22 -8.94 34.61
C ASN A 76 -11.52 -8.16 34.84
N ASP A 77 -12.47 -8.29 33.92
CA ASP A 77 -13.77 -7.61 33.93
C ASP A 77 -14.55 -7.83 35.24
N ALA A 78 -14.34 -8.98 35.90
CA ALA A 78 -15.00 -9.33 37.16
C ALA A 78 -14.66 -8.38 38.33
N ILE A 79 -13.43 -7.86 38.36
CA ILE A 79 -12.94 -6.96 39.43
C ILE A 79 -12.50 -5.59 38.92
N SER A 80 -12.62 -5.34 37.61
CA SER A 80 -12.29 -4.06 36.98
C SER A 80 -13.06 -2.91 37.66
N THR A 81 -12.40 -1.77 37.83
CA THR A 81 -12.99 -0.59 38.47
C THR A 81 -14.06 0.11 37.63
N ARG A 82 -14.19 -0.28 36.35
CA ARG A 82 -15.15 0.32 35.42
C ARG A 82 -16.59 0.02 35.84
N ARG A 83 -17.47 1.01 35.66
CA ARG A 83 -18.93 0.90 35.82
C ARG A 83 -19.58 1.22 34.47
N ALA A 84 -20.60 0.47 34.10
CA ALA A 84 -21.41 0.77 32.92
C ALA A 84 -22.45 1.89 33.23
N PRO A 85 -22.83 2.74 32.24
CA PRO A 85 -22.25 2.88 30.93
C PRO A 85 -21.23 4.04 30.91
N TYR A 86 -19.94 3.70 30.82
CA TYR A 86 -18.89 4.52 30.18
C TYR A 86 -18.66 5.96 30.70
N GLU A 87 -18.30 6.10 31.97
CA GLU A 87 -17.52 7.26 32.44
C GLU A 87 -16.17 6.76 32.99
N ASP A 88 -15.08 7.15 32.33
CA ASP A 88 -13.73 6.76 32.71
C ASP A 88 -13.14 7.74 33.72
N SER A 89 -12.57 7.21 34.79
CA SER A 89 -11.76 7.95 35.78
C SER A 89 -10.27 7.59 35.71
N SER A 90 -9.85 6.79 34.72
CA SER A 90 -8.52 6.16 34.64
C SER A 90 -7.70 6.51 33.38
N GLY A 91 -8.29 6.51 32.18
CA GLY A 91 -7.65 6.95 30.92
C GLY A 91 -6.70 5.96 30.24
N ILE A 92 -6.58 4.72 30.73
CA ILE A 92 -5.42 3.85 30.37
C ILE A 92 -5.71 2.92 29.17
N PHE A 93 -6.84 2.20 29.18
CA PHE A 93 -7.35 1.43 28.04
C PHE A 93 -8.88 1.32 28.16
N TRP A 94 -9.61 1.01 27.09
CA TRP A 94 -11.08 0.94 27.11
C TRP A 94 -11.68 -0.30 26.42
N ASP A 95 -10.88 -1.00 25.61
CA ASP A 95 -11.22 -2.24 24.90
C ASP A 95 -9.99 -3.15 24.78
N ASN A 96 -10.21 -4.37 24.28
CA ASN A 96 -9.12 -5.34 24.06
C ASN A 96 -8.13 -4.88 22.98
N ASP A 97 -8.55 -4.00 22.05
CA ASP A 97 -7.68 -3.40 21.04
C ASP A 97 -6.60 -2.51 21.70
N SER A 98 -7.04 -1.67 22.65
CA SER A 98 -6.17 -0.83 23.48
C SER A 98 -5.32 -1.64 24.46
N LEU A 99 -5.90 -2.68 25.07
CA LEU A 99 -5.18 -3.59 25.95
C LEU A 99 -4.05 -4.32 25.21
N ALA A 100 -4.34 -4.86 24.02
CA ALA A 100 -3.35 -5.55 23.20
C ALA A 100 -2.20 -4.62 22.81
N THR A 101 -2.49 -3.37 22.48
CA THR A 101 -1.46 -2.34 22.21
C THR A 101 -0.60 -2.06 23.43
N LEU A 102 -1.20 -1.97 24.62
CA LEU A 102 -0.48 -1.72 25.85
C LEU A 102 0.42 -2.89 26.23
N LEU A 103 -0.12 -4.12 26.16
CA LEU A 103 0.64 -5.35 26.38
C LEU A 103 1.79 -5.50 25.40
N ALA A 104 1.55 -5.26 24.10
CA ALA A 104 2.58 -5.35 23.08
C ALA A 104 3.75 -4.40 23.38
N LYS A 105 3.46 -3.20 23.91
CA LYS A 105 4.49 -2.26 24.35
C LYS A 105 5.17 -2.68 25.66
N GLU A 106 4.44 -3.14 26.68
CA GLU A 106 5.06 -3.59 27.94
C GLU A 106 5.91 -4.86 27.78
N LEU A 107 5.58 -5.69 26.78
CA LEU A 107 6.31 -6.93 26.47
C LEU A 107 7.45 -6.76 25.46
N ASP A 108 7.67 -5.54 24.93
CA ASP A 108 8.59 -5.28 23.81
C ASP A 108 8.34 -6.23 22.63
N ALA A 109 7.08 -6.39 22.20
CA ALA A 109 6.71 -7.29 21.12
C ALA A 109 7.23 -6.79 19.76
N ASP A 110 7.73 -7.72 18.93
CA ASP A 110 8.21 -7.41 17.58
C ASP A 110 7.06 -7.10 16.59
N LEU A 111 5.86 -7.63 16.84
CA LEU A 111 4.68 -7.43 15.99
C LEU A 111 3.39 -7.63 16.78
N LEU A 112 2.43 -6.72 16.57
CA LEU A 112 1.05 -6.87 17.01
C LEU A 112 0.14 -7.26 15.84
N ILE A 113 -0.51 -8.43 15.90
CA ILE A 113 -1.51 -8.85 14.89
C ILE A 113 -2.91 -8.71 15.48
N MET A 114 -3.75 -7.88 14.86
CA MET A 114 -5.15 -7.65 15.22
C MET A 114 -6.06 -8.33 14.20
N LEU A 115 -6.66 -9.45 14.59
CA LEU A 115 -7.60 -10.19 13.74
C LEU A 115 -9.01 -9.62 13.88
N SER A 116 -9.61 -9.24 12.75
CA SER A 116 -10.97 -8.68 12.65
C SER A 116 -11.84 -9.47 11.68
N ASP A 117 -13.11 -9.08 11.60
CA ASP A 117 -14.08 -9.49 10.59
C ASP A 117 -13.88 -8.84 9.21
N VAL A 118 -12.97 -7.87 9.10
CA VAL A 118 -12.62 -7.18 7.85
C VAL A 118 -11.28 -7.66 7.30
N GLU A 119 -11.09 -7.58 5.98
CA GLU A 119 -9.82 -7.96 5.35
C GLU A 119 -8.67 -7.02 5.74
N GLY A 120 -8.98 -5.75 5.99
CA GLY A 120 -8.03 -4.71 6.38
C GLY A 120 -8.70 -3.34 6.31
N LEU A 121 -7.88 -2.29 6.26
CA LEU A 121 -8.33 -0.93 6.04
C LEU A 121 -8.54 -0.67 4.56
N TYR A 122 -9.68 -0.11 4.19
CA TYR A 122 -10.02 0.19 2.80
C TYR A 122 -9.84 1.69 2.48
N SER A 123 -9.54 2.01 1.22
CA SER A 123 -9.43 3.38 0.70
C SER A 123 -10.76 4.12 0.61
N GLY A 124 -11.88 3.41 0.77
CA GLY A 124 -13.24 3.93 0.81
C GLY A 124 -14.20 2.90 1.44
N PRO A 125 -15.52 3.14 1.39
CA PRO A 125 -16.50 2.17 1.88
C PRO A 125 -16.32 0.79 1.21
N PRO A 126 -16.38 -0.33 1.94
CA PRO A 126 -16.22 -1.67 1.34
C PRO A 126 -17.26 -2.01 0.26
N SER A 127 -18.40 -1.31 0.26
CA SER A 127 -19.45 -1.44 -0.75
C SER A 127 -19.11 -0.77 -2.09
N ASP A 128 -18.11 0.10 -2.13
CA ASP A 128 -17.67 0.78 -3.35
C ASP A 128 -16.72 -0.12 -4.17
N PRO A 129 -17.02 -0.44 -5.43
CA PRO A 129 -16.14 -1.23 -6.29
C PRO A 129 -14.77 -0.60 -6.56
N GLN A 130 -14.59 0.71 -6.35
CA GLN A 130 -13.29 1.38 -6.45
C GLN A 130 -12.48 1.28 -5.15
N SER A 131 -13.09 0.81 -4.07
CA SER A 131 -12.43 0.66 -2.78
C SER A 131 -11.43 -0.48 -2.81
N LYS A 132 -10.19 -0.19 -2.41
CA LYS A 132 -9.09 -1.15 -2.36
C LYS A 132 -8.54 -1.24 -0.94
N ILE A 133 -7.99 -2.40 -0.60
CA ILE A 133 -7.26 -2.56 0.66
C ILE A 133 -5.99 -1.71 0.60
N ILE A 134 -5.77 -0.96 1.68
CA ILE A 134 -4.53 -0.27 1.95
C ILE A 134 -3.62 -1.28 2.64
N HIS A 135 -2.60 -1.76 1.93
CA HIS A 135 -1.67 -2.74 2.52
C HIS A 135 -0.67 -2.11 3.50
N THR A 136 -0.38 -0.82 3.35
CA THR A 136 0.53 -0.08 4.23
C THR A 136 -0.09 1.26 4.59
N TYR A 137 -0.36 1.46 5.87
CA TYR A 137 -0.94 2.69 6.39
C TYR A 137 0.13 3.75 6.62
N ILE A 138 -0.01 4.84 5.87
CA ILE A 138 0.73 6.09 6.01
C ILE A 138 -0.18 7.16 6.62
N ASN A 139 0.19 7.72 7.77
CA ASN A 139 -0.66 8.65 8.52
C ASN A 139 -0.92 9.95 7.73
N GLU A 140 0.11 10.51 7.07
CA GLU A 140 0.03 11.76 6.31
C GLU A 140 -0.89 11.65 5.08
N LYS A 141 -0.94 10.46 4.47
CA LYS A 141 -1.71 10.14 3.27
C LYS A 141 -3.13 9.73 3.62
N HIS A 142 -3.30 8.84 4.59
CA HIS A 142 -4.57 8.19 4.85
C HIS A 142 -5.33 8.76 6.06
N GLY A 143 -4.64 9.37 7.02
CA GLY A 143 -5.25 9.86 8.26
C GLY A 143 -6.34 10.91 8.07
N LYS A 144 -6.29 11.67 6.97
CA LYS A 144 -7.31 12.68 6.60
C LYS A 144 -8.36 12.19 5.61
N LEU A 145 -8.09 11.09 4.91
CA LEU A 145 -8.93 10.59 3.81
C LEU A 145 -9.93 9.53 4.25
N ILE A 146 -9.65 8.82 5.35
CA ILE A 146 -10.47 7.70 5.78
C ILE A 146 -11.59 8.18 6.69
N ASN A 147 -12.82 8.16 6.18
CA ASN A 147 -14.02 8.24 7.00
C ASN A 147 -14.36 6.85 7.55
N PHE A 148 -14.17 6.65 8.85
CA PHE A 148 -14.55 5.42 9.52
C PHE A 148 -16.08 5.31 9.57
N GLY A 149 -16.63 4.24 8.97
CA GLY A 149 -18.06 3.94 8.99
C GLY A 149 -18.59 3.60 10.40
N GLU A 150 -19.91 3.42 10.50
CA GLU A 150 -20.60 3.15 11.77
C GLU A 150 -20.12 1.88 12.50
N LYS A 151 -20.28 1.87 13.83
CA LYS A 151 -19.84 0.81 14.74
C LYS A 151 -20.48 -0.55 14.39
N SER A 152 -19.67 -1.61 14.36
CA SER A 152 -20.13 -3.00 14.23
C SER A 152 -21.02 -3.41 15.43
N ARG A 153 -22.04 -4.25 15.16
CA ARG A 153 -23.07 -4.69 16.11
C ARG A 153 -22.54 -5.59 17.24
N VAL A 154 -21.37 -6.21 17.08
CA VAL A 154 -20.85 -7.28 17.96
C VAL A 154 -19.53 -6.92 18.66
N GLY A 155 -18.89 -5.79 18.30
CA GLY A 155 -17.64 -5.33 18.90
C GLY A 155 -17.81 -4.07 19.74
N ARG A 156 -17.18 -4.03 20.92
CA ARG A 156 -17.14 -2.84 21.79
C ARG A 156 -16.35 -1.67 21.14
N GLY A 157 -15.42 -1.97 20.23
CA GLY A 157 -14.57 -1.02 19.48
C GLY A 157 -14.74 -1.14 17.96
N GLY A 158 -15.10 -0.04 17.30
CA GLY A 158 -15.23 0.03 15.83
C GLY A 158 -13.89 0.08 15.11
N MET A 159 -13.91 0.17 13.77
CA MET A 159 -12.70 0.30 12.93
C MET A 159 -11.79 1.44 13.38
N GLN A 160 -12.38 2.56 13.81
CA GLN A 160 -11.65 3.71 14.32
C GLN A 160 -10.80 3.36 15.55
N ALA A 161 -11.30 2.54 16.47
CA ALA A 161 -10.57 2.13 17.66
C ALA A 161 -9.40 1.20 17.30
N LYS A 162 -9.60 0.27 16.36
CA LYS A 162 -8.53 -0.60 15.85
C LYS A 162 -7.42 0.17 15.17
N VAL A 163 -7.77 1.13 14.32
CA VAL A 163 -6.77 1.98 13.66
C VAL A 163 -6.06 2.86 14.68
N ALA A 164 -6.78 3.45 15.64
CA ALA A 164 -6.15 4.23 16.71
C ALA A 164 -5.17 3.38 17.55
N ALA A 165 -5.56 2.15 17.89
CA ALA A 165 -4.72 1.19 18.60
C ALA A 165 -3.47 0.82 17.78
N ALA A 166 -3.63 0.44 16.50
CA ALA A 166 -2.53 0.09 15.61
C ALA A 166 -1.56 1.26 15.36
N VAL A 167 -2.07 2.49 15.17
CA VAL A 167 -1.24 3.70 15.06
C VAL A 167 -0.50 3.97 16.37
N THR A 168 -1.16 3.78 17.52
CA THR A 168 -0.54 3.96 18.83
C THR A 168 0.59 2.94 19.05
N ALA A 169 0.37 1.66 18.71
CA ALA A 169 1.38 0.62 18.73
C ALA A 169 2.59 1.00 17.86
N ALA A 170 2.35 1.37 16.60
CA ALA A 170 3.40 1.75 15.65
C ALA A 170 4.21 2.97 16.13
N SER A 171 3.54 3.99 16.68
CA SER A 171 4.22 5.18 17.24
C SER A 171 5.07 4.88 18.47
N LYS A 172 4.77 3.78 19.18
CA LYS A 172 5.53 3.27 20.32
C LYS A 172 6.62 2.26 19.92
N GLY A 173 6.86 2.08 18.60
CA GLY A 173 7.91 1.21 18.09
C GLY A 173 7.48 -0.23 17.85
N VAL A 174 6.20 -0.57 18.03
CA VAL A 174 5.68 -1.92 17.76
C VAL A 174 4.90 -1.91 16.43
N PRO A 175 5.41 -2.53 15.35
CA PRO A 175 4.66 -2.71 14.12
C PRO A 175 3.31 -3.40 14.41
N ALA A 176 2.25 -2.98 13.72
CA ALA A 176 0.93 -3.59 13.90
C ALA A 176 0.29 -3.97 12.56
N VAL A 177 -0.45 -5.07 12.51
CA VAL A 177 -1.18 -5.53 11.32
C VAL A 177 -2.64 -5.75 11.66
N ILE A 178 -3.53 -5.12 10.91
CA ILE A 178 -4.97 -5.43 10.95
C ILE A 178 -5.29 -6.36 9.78
N ALA A 179 -5.80 -7.55 10.06
CA ALA A 179 -6.13 -8.55 9.05
C ALA A 179 -7.41 -9.32 9.38
N SER A 180 -7.96 -10.03 8.39
CA SER A 180 -9.13 -10.89 8.61
C SER A 180 -8.78 -12.15 9.39
N GLY A 181 -9.54 -12.42 10.45
CA GLY A 181 -9.51 -13.68 11.19
C GLY A 181 -10.18 -14.85 10.47
N PHE A 182 -10.92 -14.59 9.38
CA PHE A 182 -11.57 -15.63 8.59
C PHE A 182 -10.70 -16.17 7.44
N VAL A 183 -9.59 -15.50 7.13
CA VAL A 183 -8.67 -15.93 6.07
C VAL A 183 -7.76 -17.04 6.61
N THR A 184 -7.76 -18.18 5.93
CA THR A 184 -6.91 -19.33 6.27
C THR A 184 -5.43 -18.94 6.25
N ASP A 185 -4.71 -19.38 7.28
CA ASP A 185 -3.28 -19.15 7.49
C ASP A 185 -2.90 -17.67 7.54
N SER A 186 -3.82 -16.76 7.90
CA SER A 186 -3.56 -15.32 7.92
C SER A 186 -2.32 -14.97 8.75
N ILE A 187 -2.20 -15.51 9.96
CA ILE A 187 -1.04 -15.31 10.84
C ILE A 187 0.26 -15.79 10.16
N ILE A 188 0.25 -16.98 9.57
CA ILE A 188 1.45 -17.57 8.93
C ILE A 188 1.88 -16.72 7.72
N LYS A 189 0.92 -16.29 6.90
CA LYS A 189 1.18 -15.44 5.73
C LYS A 189 1.75 -14.08 6.14
N ILE A 190 1.19 -13.46 7.18
CA ILE A 190 1.72 -12.21 7.75
C ILE A 190 3.16 -12.41 8.23
N MET A 191 3.45 -13.51 8.93
CA MET A 191 4.81 -13.85 9.39
C MET A 191 5.80 -14.09 8.25
N ARG A 192 5.34 -14.49 7.07
CA ARG A 192 6.16 -14.62 5.86
C ARG A 192 6.38 -13.31 5.10
N GLY A 193 5.76 -12.21 5.56
CA GLY A 193 5.82 -10.91 4.89
C GLY A 193 4.89 -10.80 3.67
N GLU A 194 3.90 -11.69 3.52
CA GLU A 194 2.89 -11.55 2.48
C GLU A 194 2.00 -10.32 2.74
N LYS A 195 1.55 -9.65 1.67
CA LYS A 195 0.69 -8.45 1.75
C LYS A 195 -0.76 -8.81 2.14
N ILE A 196 -0.96 -9.23 3.38
CA ILE A 196 -2.27 -9.56 3.97
C ILE A 196 -2.70 -8.46 4.94
N GLY A 197 -3.91 -7.93 4.73
CA GLY A 197 -4.45 -6.86 5.54
C GLY A 197 -3.68 -5.55 5.40
N THR A 198 -3.60 -4.80 6.50
CA THR A 198 -2.99 -3.46 6.56
C THR A 198 -1.90 -3.42 7.62
N LEU A 199 -0.67 -3.12 7.19
CA LEU A 199 0.50 -2.88 8.04
C LEU A 199 0.57 -1.42 8.50
N PHE A 200 0.82 -1.21 9.78
CA PHE A 200 1.06 0.06 10.44
C PHE A 200 2.50 0.06 10.95
N HIS A 201 3.29 1.01 10.46
CA HIS A 201 4.69 1.15 10.84
C HIS A 201 5.11 2.61 10.86
N ASN A 202 6.03 2.98 11.75
CA ASN A 202 6.49 4.37 11.89
C ASN A 202 7.29 4.84 10.65
N GLU A 203 8.00 3.92 10.00
CA GLU A 203 8.77 4.17 8.77
C GLU A 203 8.00 3.84 7.48
N ALA A 204 6.68 3.62 7.56
CA ALA A 204 5.86 3.29 6.38
C ALA A 204 6.04 4.29 5.22
N ASN A 205 6.32 5.56 5.54
CA ASN A 205 6.56 6.62 4.56
C ASN A 205 7.85 6.44 3.76
N VAL A 206 8.85 5.79 4.36
CA VAL A 206 10.14 5.50 3.71
C VAL A 206 10.00 4.30 2.77
N TRP A 207 9.14 3.35 3.12
CA TRP A 207 8.91 2.15 2.30
C TRP A 207 8.01 2.40 1.09
N ASP A 208 7.20 3.47 1.10
CA ASP A 208 6.39 3.91 -0.06
C ASP A 208 7.24 4.55 -1.18
N CYS A 209 8.54 4.24 -1.26
CA CYS A 209 9.37 4.54 -2.43
C CYS A 209 8.88 3.85 -3.71
N SER A 210 8.01 2.83 -3.61
CA SER A 210 7.26 2.32 -4.74
C SER A 210 6.02 3.17 -4.98
N LYS A 211 6.19 4.31 -5.65
CA LYS A 211 5.12 4.80 -6.52
C LYS A 211 4.93 3.75 -7.63
N GLU A 212 4.28 2.62 -7.34
CA GLU A 212 3.70 1.76 -8.37
C GLU A 212 2.55 2.55 -9.00
N VAL A 213 2.89 3.55 -9.81
CA VAL A 213 1.95 4.12 -10.74
C VAL A 213 1.61 2.99 -11.68
N THR A 214 0.35 2.57 -11.62
CA THR A 214 -0.12 1.53 -12.50
C THR A 214 0.10 1.97 -13.95
N THR A 215 0.34 1.03 -14.87
CA THR A 215 0.51 1.34 -16.30
C THR A 215 -0.65 2.19 -16.83
N ARG A 216 -1.85 1.98 -16.28
CA ARG A 216 -3.03 2.77 -16.59
C ARG A 216 -2.90 4.23 -16.14
N GLU A 217 -2.46 4.48 -14.91
CA GLU A 217 -2.26 5.84 -14.41
C GLU A 217 -1.16 6.58 -15.20
N MET A 218 -0.08 5.89 -15.56
CA MET A 218 0.95 6.45 -16.45
C MET A 218 0.35 6.84 -17.81
N ALA A 219 -0.47 5.97 -18.40
CA ALA A 219 -1.11 6.23 -19.69
C ALA A 219 -2.12 7.40 -19.63
N VAL A 220 -2.87 7.52 -18.53
CA VAL A 220 -3.81 8.64 -18.31
C VAL A 220 -3.03 9.94 -18.15
N ALA A 221 -2.01 9.96 -17.30
CA ALA A 221 -1.17 11.13 -17.08
C ALA A 221 -0.51 11.59 -18.39
N ALA A 222 0.07 10.67 -19.16
CA ALA A 222 0.65 10.97 -20.46
C ALA A 222 -0.39 11.58 -21.42
N LYS A 223 -1.60 11.01 -21.47
CA LYS A 223 -2.68 11.52 -22.32
C LYS A 223 -3.07 12.94 -21.93
N ASP A 224 -3.20 13.25 -20.65
CA ASP A 224 -3.57 14.57 -20.18
C ASP A 224 -2.45 15.59 -20.44
N CYS A 225 -1.20 15.24 -20.17
CA CYS A 225 -0.03 16.06 -20.49
C CYS A 225 0.09 16.35 -22.00
N SER A 226 -0.28 15.40 -22.87
CA SER A 226 -0.20 15.63 -24.32
C SER A 226 -1.09 16.78 -24.81
N ARG A 227 -2.23 17.00 -24.16
CA ARG A 227 -3.12 18.12 -24.47
C ARG A 227 -2.51 19.45 -24.02
N HIS A 228 -1.81 19.45 -22.88
CA HIS A 228 -1.08 20.64 -22.43
C HIS A 228 0.06 20.98 -23.39
N LEU A 229 0.85 19.99 -23.83
CA LEU A 229 1.95 20.19 -24.79
C LEU A 229 1.49 20.76 -26.15
N GLN A 230 0.28 20.40 -26.60
CA GLN A 230 -0.30 20.94 -27.84
C GLN A 230 -0.55 22.45 -27.77
N ASN A 231 -0.85 22.97 -26.58
CA ASN A 231 -1.15 24.39 -26.38
C ASN A 231 0.10 25.26 -26.17
N LEU A 232 1.27 24.65 -25.99
CA LEU A 232 2.52 25.38 -25.80
C LEU A 232 3.03 25.97 -27.12
N SER A 233 3.93 26.93 -27.02
CA SER A 233 4.70 27.42 -28.18
C SER A 233 5.79 26.42 -28.60
N SER A 234 6.30 26.58 -29.82
CA SER A 234 7.43 25.77 -30.33
C SER A 234 8.67 25.91 -29.44
N GLU A 235 8.99 27.11 -28.98
CA GLU A 235 10.13 27.37 -28.10
C GLU A 235 9.99 26.68 -26.72
N GLU A 236 8.79 26.68 -26.14
CA GLU A 236 8.54 25.98 -24.87
C GLU A 236 8.66 24.46 -25.03
N ARG A 237 8.14 23.90 -26.13
CA ARG A 237 8.32 22.47 -26.43
C ARG A 237 9.77 22.11 -26.65
N LYS A 238 10.51 22.93 -27.40
CA LYS A 238 11.95 22.77 -27.61
C LYS A 238 12.70 22.78 -26.28
N LYS A 239 12.40 23.74 -25.41
CA LYS A 239 13.00 23.82 -24.08
C LYS A 239 12.75 22.55 -23.27
N ILE A 240 11.52 22.03 -23.26
CA ILE A 240 11.19 20.77 -22.57
C ILE A 240 12.06 19.62 -23.10
N LEU A 241 12.22 19.47 -24.43
CA LEU A 241 13.09 18.43 -25.00
C LEU A 241 14.56 18.58 -24.57
N LEU A 242 15.07 19.80 -24.51
CA LEU A 242 16.43 20.07 -24.04
C LEU A 242 16.61 19.77 -22.54
N ASP A 243 15.63 20.14 -21.72
CA ASP A 243 15.61 19.84 -20.28
C ASP A 243 15.60 18.32 -20.06
N ILE A 244 14.82 17.57 -20.86
CA ILE A 244 14.80 16.10 -20.84
C ILE A 244 16.17 15.52 -21.21
N ALA A 245 16.81 16.02 -22.27
CA ALA A 245 18.14 15.55 -22.65
C ALA A 245 19.20 15.85 -21.59
N GLY A 246 19.14 17.04 -20.97
CA GLY A 246 20.00 17.43 -19.85
C GLY A 246 19.80 16.54 -18.62
N ALA A 247 18.55 16.18 -18.32
CA ALA A 247 18.19 15.24 -17.26
C ALA A 247 18.87 13.88 -17.42
N LEU A 248 18.79 13.33 -18.63
CA LEU A 248 19.35 12.01 -18.94
C LEU A 248 20.86 12.00 -18.73
N ASP A 249 21.56 13.04 -19.20
CA ASP A 249 23.00 13.15 -19.05
C ASP A 249 23.44 13.38 -17.60
N ALA A 250 22.71 14.21 -16.84
CA ALA A 250 23.01 14.48 -15.44
C ALA A 250 22.86 13.25 -14.53
N ASN A 251 22.04 12.28 -14.94
CA ASN A 251 21.66 11.14 -14.10
C ASN A 251 22.13 9.79 -14.63
N VAL A 252 23.04 9.75 -15.60
CA VAL A 252 23.52 8.50 -16.23
C VAL A 252 23.92 7.45 -15.19
N ASP A 253 24.73 7.84 -14.20
CA ASP A 253 25.25 6.92 -13.18
C ASP A 253 24.11 6.34 -12.32
N LEU A 254 23.17 7.19 -11.91
CA LEU A 254 22.00 6.77 -11.14
C LEU A 254 21.15 5.77 -11.93
N ILE A 255 20.88 6.07 -13.21
CA ILE A 255 20.06 5.21 -14.09
C ILE A 255 20.71 3.83 -14.27
N ILE A 256 22.03 3.79 -14.48
CA ILE A 256 22.76 2.53 -14.63
C ILE A 256 22.71 1.74 -13.33
N SER A 257 22.94 2.38 -12.18
CA SER A 257 22.90 1.70 -10.88
C SER A 257 21.53 1.09 -10.59
N GLU A 258 20.45 1.81 -10.91
CA GLU A 258 19.07 1.33 -10.74
C GLU A 258 18.75 0.20 -11.72
N ASN A 259 19.23 0.28 -12.97
CA ASN A 259 19.06 -0.81 -13.94
C ASN A 259 19.79 -2.08 -13.50
N GLU A 260 20.96 -1.96 -12.89
CA GLU A 260 21.69 -3.10 -12.32
C GLU A 260 20.93 -3.74 -11.16
N ALA A 261 20.33 -2.95 -10.27
CA ALA A 261 19.48 -3.43 -9.19
C ALA A 261 18.23 -4.17 -9.74
N ASP A 262 17.56 -3.60 -10.75
CA ASP A 262 16.41 -4.24 -11.40
C ASP A 262 16.79 -5.56 -12.09
N LEU A 263 17.97 -5.64 -12.72
CA LEU A 263 18.48 -6.86 -13.34
C LEU A 263 18.78 -7.95 -12.30
N ALA A 264 19.35 -7.58 -11.16
CA ALA A 264 19.60 -8.51 -10.05
C ALA A 264 18.28 -9.07 -9.50
N ALA A 265 17.31 -8.20 -9.22
CA ALA A 265 15.99 -8.62 -8.74
C ALA A 265 15.26 -9.54 -9.74
N ALA A 266 15.39 -9.28 -11.05
CA ALA A 266 14.82 -10.13 -12.09
C ALA A 266 15.51 -11.50 -12.18
N GLN A 267 16.82 -11.57 -11.96
CA GLN A 267 17.54 -12.85 -11.92
C GLN A 267 17.12 -13.67 -10.69
N ASP A 268 17.02 -13.04 -9.53
CA ASP A 268 16.58 -13.69 -8.29
C ASP A 268 15.13 -14.18 -8.38
N SER A 269 14.28 -13.45 -9.10
CA SER A 269 12.89 -13.83 -9.38
C SER A 269 12.74 -14.90 -10.46
N GLY A 270 13.85 -15.40 -11.04
CA GLY A 270 13.84 -16.53 -11.98
C GLY A 270 13.37 -16.19 -13.40
N TYR A 271 13.45 -14.91 -13.82
CA TYR A 271 13.07 -14.52 -15.19
C TYR A 271 14.00 -15.15 -16.25
N GLU A 272 13.48 -15.39 -17.45
CA GLU A 272 14.29 -15.94 -18.55
C GLU A 272 15.46 -15.04 -18.93
N LYS A 273 16.62 -15.65 -19.21
CA LYS A 273 17.84 -14.94 -19.65
C LYS A 273 17.61 -14.05 -20.87
N SER A 274 16.69 -14.43 -21.76
CA SER A 274 16.31 -13.66 -22.95
C SER A 274 15.63 -12.34 -22.60
N LEU A 275 14.81 -12.31 -21.55
CA LEU A 275 14.11 -11.13 -21.04
C LEU A 275 15.07 -10.23 -20.26
N VAL A 276 15.89 -10.83 -19.38
CA VAL A 276 16.92 -10.10 -18.62
C VAL A 276 17.88 -9.37 -19.59
N ALA A 277 18.32 -10.03 -20.67
CA ALA A 277 19.18 -9.40 -21.68
C ALA A 277 18.52 -8.23 -22.41
N ARG A 278 17.18 -8.18 -22.51
CA ARG A 278 16.44 -7.05 -23.10
C ARG A 278 16.33 -5.87 -22.14
N MET A 279 16.34 -6.12 -20.83
CA MET A 279 16.31 -5.09 -19.79
C MET A 279 17.68 -4.41 -19.62
N THR A 280 18.76 -5.04 -20.08
CA THR A 280 20.11 -4.50 -19.95
C THR A 280 20.32 -3.21 -20.75
N LEU A 281 20.64 -2.13 -20.04
CA LEU A 281 21.12 -0.89 -20.63
C LEU A 281 22.62 -1.00 -20.92
N LYS A 282 22.99 -0.88 -22.19
CA LYS A 282 24.41 -0.86 -22.62
C LYS A 282 25.02 0.51 -22.35
N ALA A 283 26.32 0.54 -22.04
CA ALA A 283 27.09 1.77 -21.92
C ALA A 283 26.91 2.66 -23.16
N GLY A 284 26.65 3.95 -22.94
CA GLY A 284 26.43 4.94 -24.00
C GLY A 284 25.02 4.98 -24.60
N LYS A 285 24.11 4.03 -24.29
CA LYS A 285 22.72 4.11 -24.77
C LYS A 285 22.00 5.36 -24.29
N ILE A 286 22.21 5.75 -23.03
CA ILE A 286 21.55 6.92 -22.42
C ILE A 286 22.06 8.21 -23.09
N THR A 287 23.37 8.30 -23.33
CA THR A 287 23.98 9.41 -24.07
C THR A 287 23.44 9.50 -25.50
N SER A 288 23.40 8.38 -26.22
CA SER A 288 22.83 8.33 -27.58
C SER A 288 21.34 8.72 -27.61
N LEU A 289 20.59 8.36 -26.57
CA LEU A 289 19.20 8.75 -26.37
C LEU A 289 19.09 10.28 -26.18
N ALA A 290 19.91 10.86 -25.31
CA ALA A 290 19.94 12.31 -25.08
C ALA A 290 20.31 13.08 -26.35
N GLU A 291 21.31 12.62 -27.11
CA GLU A 291 21.69 13.18 -28.42
C GLU A 291 20.53 13.14 -29.43
N SER A 292 19.80 12.02 -29.48
CA SER A 292 18.65 11.87 -30.38
C SER A 292 17.53 12.86 -30.02
N ILE A 293 17.29 13.10 -28.73
CA ILE A 293 16.28 14.07 -28.27
C ILE A 293 16.71 15.50 -28.63
N ARG A 294 17.99 15.83 -28.49
CA ARG A 294 18.53 17.13 -28.92
C ARG A 294 18.37 17.34 -30.42
N ALA A 295 18.64 16.30 -31.22
CA ALA A 295 18.43 16.37 -32.65
C ALA A 295 16.96 16.66 -33.00
N ILE A 296 16.01 16.06 -32.29
CA ILE A 296 14.57 16.36 -32.46
C ILE A 296 14.26 17.81 -32.06
N ALA A 297 14.84 18.30 -30.96
CA ALA A 297 14.67 19.67 -30.50
C ALA A 297 15.21 20.73 -31.49
N ASP A 298 16.16 20.34 -32.34
CA ASP A 298 16.73 21.19 -33.39
C ASP A 298 16.02 21.10 -34.74
N MET A 299 15.10 20.13 -34.91
CA MET A 299 14.23 20.08 -36.09
C MET A 299 13.16 21.17 -36.03
N GLU A 300 12.65 21.55 -37.21
CA GLU A 300 11.51 22.44 -37.30
C GLU A 300 10.27 21.76 -36.71
N ASP A 301 9.59 22.45 -35.80
CA ASP A 301 8.44 21.89 -35.08
C ASP A 301 7.29 21.63 -36.05
N PRO A 302 6.88 20.36 -36.26
CA PRO A 302 5.84 20.04 -37.25
C PRO A 302 4.43 20.45 -36.78
N ILE A 303 4.25 20.78 -35.50
CA ILE A 303 2.93 21.07 -34.92
C ILE A 303 2.48 22.48 -35.34
N SER A 304 1.23 22.59 -35.80
CA SER A 304 0.59 23.85 -36.24
C SER A 304 1.10 24.44 -37.56
N HIS A 305 1.83 23.67 -38.37
CA HIS A 305 2.19 24.09 -39.73
C HIS A 305 1.05 23.88 -40.73
N THR A 306 0.61 24.96 -41.37
CA THR A 306 -0.36 24.93 -42.48
C THR A 306 0.35 24.62 -43.78
N LEU A 307 0.09 23.44 -44.34
CA LEU A 307 0.64 22.96 -45.61
C LEU A 307 0.01 23.61 -46.83
N LYS A 308 -1.31 23.81 -46.80
CA LYS A 308 -2.04 24.36 -47.95
C LYS A 308 -3.28 25.11 -47.48
N LYS A 309 -3.49 26.31 -48.03
CA LYS A 309 -4.69 27.11 -47.82
C LYS A 309 -5.43 27.26 -49.15
N THR A 310 -6.73 27.00 -49.19
CA THR A 310 -7.54 27.10 -50.42
C THR A 310 -8.87 27.77 -50.08
N GLU A 311 -9.14 28.92 -50.68
CA GLU A 311 -10.45 29.57 -50.58
C GLU A 311 -11.40 28.92 -51.60
N VAL A 312 -12.49 28.34 -51.10
CA VAL A 312 -13.44 27.55 -51.91
C VAL A 312 -14.68 28.39 -52.24
N ALA A 313 -15.03 29.35 -51.39
CA ALA A 313 -16.05 30.36 -51.63
C ALA A 313 -15.71 31.59 -50.77
N LYS A 314 -16.41 32.71 -51.01
CA LYS A 314 -16.25 33.92 -50.21
C LYS A 314 -16.43 33.58 -48.72
N ASP A 315 -15.40 33.89 -47.92
CA ASP A 315 -15.31 33.61 -46.49
C ASP A 315 -15.24 32.12 -46.09
N LEU A 316 -15.02 31.20 -47.05
CA LEU A 316 -14.83 29.77 -46.79
C LEU A 316 -13.43 29.31 -47.21
N VAL A 317 -12.55 29.15 -46.22
CA VAL A 317 -11.16 28.76 -46.44
C VAL A 317 -10.88 27.38 -45.84
N PHE A 318 -10.36 26.47 -46.65
CA PHE A 318 -9.83 25.18 -46.21
C PHE A 318 -8.34 25.28 -45.94
N GLU A 319 -7.93 24.80 -44.77
CA GLU A 319 -6.53 24.68 -44.39
C GLU A 319 -6.17 23.21 -44.21
N LYS A 320 -5.15 22.75 -44.93
CA LYS A 320 -4.49 21.47 -44.68
C LYS A 320 -3.36 21.75 -43.68
N MET A 321 -3.45 21.16 -42.49
CA MET A 321 -2.47 21.35 -41.42
C MET A 321 -1.91 20.00 -40.96
N TYR A 322 -0.73 20.02 -40.32
CA TYR A 322 -0.25 18.88 -39.56
C TYR A 322 -1.06 18.75 -38.26
N CYS A 323 -1.59 17.55 -38.01
CA CYS A 323 -2.30 17.23 -36.77
C CYS A 323 -1.49 16.24 -35.94
N PRO A 324 -1.25 16.50 -34.64
CA PRO A 324 -0.55 15.56 -33.78
C PRO A 324 -1.40 14.30 -33.59
N LEU A 325 -0.76 13.13 -33.63
CA LEU A 325 -1.41 11.83 -33.39
C LEU A 325 -1.77 11.61 -31.91
N GLY A 326 -1.23 12.42 -30.99
CA GLY A 326 -1.40 12.27 -29.55
C GLY A 326 -0.38 11.30 -28.94
N VAL A 327 -0.76 10.64 -27.85
CA VAL A 327 0.11 9.67 -27.15
C VAL A 327 -0.08 8.27 -27.73
N LEU A 328 1.03 7.63 -28.09
CA LEU A 328 1.07 6.23 -28.49
C LEU A 328 1.63 5.38 -27.34
N LEU A 329 0.78 4.54 -26.77
CA LEU A 329 1.23 3.50 -25.83
C LEU A 329 1.65 2.26 -26.63
N ILE A 330 2.93 1.90 -26.55
CA ILE A 330 3.48 0.72 -27.22
C ILE A 330 3.76 -0.33 -26.15
N ILE A 331 3.07 -1.47 -26.24
CA ILE A 331 3.28 -2.61 -25.36
C ILE A 331 4.09 -3.65 -26.13
N PHE A 332 5.31 -3.93 -25.67
CA PHE A 332 6.12 -5.00 -26.23
C PHE A 332 5.75 -6.33 -25.58
N GLU A 333 5.01 -7.17 -26.30
CA GLU A 333 4.78 -8.55 -25.88
C GLU A 333 5.97 -9.41 -26.35
N SER A 334 6.55 -10.21 -25.44
CA SER A 334 7.58 -11.19 -25.78
C SER A 334 6.96 -12.35 -26.54
N ARG A 335 6.73 -12.19 -27.84
CA ARG A 335 6.34 -13.29 -28.74
C ARG A 335 7.52 -13.65 -29.65
N PRO A 336 7.95 -14.93 -29.72
CA PRO A 336 9.04 -15.37 -30.58
C PRO A 336 8.83 -15.04 -32.07
N ASP A 337 7.56 -15.00 -32.55
CA ASP A 337 7.26 -14.97 -34.00
C ASP A 337 6.23 -13.90 -34.44
N ALA A 338 6.00 -12.83 -33.68
CA ALA A 338 4.97 -11.84 -34.04
C ALA A 338 5.52 -10.60 -34.76
N LEU A 339 5.10 -10.41 -36.02
CA LEU A 339 5.10 -9.11 -36.70
C LEU A 339 4.34 -8.09 -35.83
N VAL A 340 4.96 -6.94 -35.56
CA VAL A 340 4.39 -5.82 -34.79
C VAL A 340 3.04 -5.42 -35.38
N GLN A 341 1.94 -5.75 -34.69
CA GLN A 341 0.61 -5.26 -35.04
C GLN A 341 0.38 -3.92 -34.34
N VAL A 342 0.66 -2.83 -35.04
CA VAL A 342 0.25 -1.49 -34.60
C VAL A 342 -1.26 -1.38 -34.79
N LYS A 343 -2.02 -1.40 -33.68
CA LYS A 343 -3.46 -1.16 -33.72
C LYS A 343 -3.71 0.34 -33.62
N ILE A 344 -3.73 1.01 -34.78
CA ILE A 344 -4.14 2.41 -34.89
C ILE A 344 -5.68 2.44 -34.95
N SER A 345 -6.33 3.05 -33.96
CA SER A 345 -7.75 3.42 -34.09
C SER A 345 -7.82 4.66 -34.99
N GLY A 346 -7.83 4.43 -36.30
CA GLY A 346 -7.83 5.47 -37.32
C GLY A 346 -7.04 5.01 -38.56
N SER A 347 -7.71 4.90 -39.70
CA SER A 347 -7.11 4.47 -40.96
C SER A 347 -5.87 5.29 -41.32
N THR A 348 -4.73 4.65 -41.60
CA THR A 348 -4.08 4.52 -42.94
C THR A 348 -2.63 4.04 -42.74
N ASN A 349 -2.17 3.12 -43.59
CA ASN A 349 -0.80 2.55 -43.65
C ASN A 349 0.31 3.61 -43.76
N TYR A 350 1.44 3.46 -43.04
CA TYR A 350 2.82 3.64 -43.54
C TYR A 350 3.85 3.01 -42.57
N LYS A 351 4.98 2.56 -43.13
CA LYS A 351 6.13 1.91 -42.46
C LYS A 351 6.91 2.88 -41.57
N THR A 352 7.14 2.50 -40.31
CA THR A 352 8.18 3.11 -39.45
C THR A 352 8.88 2.04 -38.62
N TYR A 353 10.16 1.83 -38.89
CA TYR A 353 11.08 1.08 -38.04
C TYR A 353 12.24 2.03 -37.74
N LEU A 354 12.30 2.58 -36.51
CA LEU A 354 13.50 2.95 -35.73
C LEU A 354 13.27 4.04 -34.66
N GLU A 355 12.18 4.80 -34.70
CA GLU A 355 11.92 5.87 -33.69
C GLU A 355 11.16 5.40 -32.43
N HIS A 356 10.73 4.14 -32.40
CA HIS A 356 9.68 3.68 -31.48
C HIS A 356 10.16 3.03 -30.17
N GLN A 357 11.47 2.85 -29.98
CA GLN A 357 12.02 2.46 -28.66
C GLN A 357 12.26 3.68 -27.73
N LEU A 358 12.22 4.89 -28.30
CA LEU A 358 12.67 6.11 -27.64
C LEU A 358 11.66 6.64 -26.59
N LEU A 359 10.37 6.67 -26.91
CA LEU A 359 9.34 7.31 -26.08
C LEU A 359 8.98 6.56 -24.79
N PHE A 360 9.12 5.23 -24.77
CA PHE A 360 8.83 4.42 -23.57
C PHE A 360 9.94 4.54 -22.52
N ILE A 361 11.20 4.58 -22.97
CA ILE A 361 12.37 4.74 -22.10
C ILE A 361 12.38 6.16 -21.50
N ILE A 362 12.08 7.19 -22.29
CA ILE A 362 12.03 8.58 -21.83
C ILE A 362 10.93 8.81 -20.77
N SER A 363 9.75 8.19 -20.91
CA SER A 363 8.66 8.35 -19.93
C SER A 363 8.95 7.68 -18.57
N ILE A 364 9.68 6.56 -18.57
CA ILE A 364 10.09 5.87 -17.34
C ILE A 364 11.24 6.63 -16.64
N LEU A 365 12.17 7.16 -17.42
CA LEU A 365 13.33 7.91 -16.93
C LEU A 365 12.99 9.27 -16.34
N LEU A 366 12.15 10.05 -17.01
CA LEU A 366 11.69 11.34 -16.48
C LEU A 366 10.86 11.18 -15.20
N TYR A 367 10.16 10.06 -15.06
CA TYR A 367 9.32 9.80 -13.90
C TYR A 367 10.12 9.45 -12.64
N ARG A 368 11.21 8.65 -12.75
CA ARG A 368 12.06 8.34 -11.59
C ARG A 368 12.98 9.51 -11.17
N LEU A 369 13.30 10.43 -12.08
CA LEU A 369 14.26 11.51 -11.81
C LEU A 369 13.66 12.81 -11.23
N GLN A 370 12.33 12.89 -11.05
CA GLN A 370 11.64 14.09 -10.54
C GLN A 370 12.20 15.42 -11.09
N LEU A 371 12.14 15.60 -12.41
CA LEU A 371 12.23 16.94 -13.03
C LEU A 371 10.85 17.48 -13.37
#